data_AF-A0A9D9VLY9-F1
#
_entry.id   AF-A0A9D9VLY9-F1
#
_cell.length_a   1.000
_cell.length_b   1.000
_cell.length_c   1.000
_cell.angle_alpha   90.00
_cell.angle_beta   90.00
_cell.angle_gamma   90.00
#
_symmetry.space_group_name_H-M   'P 1'
#
loop_
_entity.id
_entity.type
_entity.pdbx_description
1 polymer ?
#
loop_
_entity_poly.entity_id
_entity_poly.type
_entity_poly.pdbx_seq_one_letter_code
_entity_poly.pdbx_strand_id
1 'polypeptide(L)'
;MFHTLFYEPVYNLLVIVLTYTPMHDIGTAIVIVTLIVKAFLLPLNLSALRTQYAMKRLEPKMNKIKEIQKVNPQEASKMMIDLYKTEKVNPFASLFAVILQIPIFFALYFVFSKGLQADPLSLYSFAHFPETLHTLAFGLFDVTTKGNMVIAILTGLSSYALARRQTVDMTVKKSAGEESFQDQFMKSMKIQLLYVLPVIIGVSAYMLPS
;
A
#
# COMPACT_ATOMS: atom_id res chain seq x y z
N MET A 1 -21.91 7.62 -1.69
CA MET A 1 -20.85 7.64 -2.74
C MET A 1 -19.76 6.59 -2.49
N PHE A 2 -19.11 6.51 -1.31
CA PHE A 2 -18.10 5.47 -1.06
C PHE A 2 -18.65 4.04 -1.17
N HIS A 3 -19.85 3.80 -0.63
CA HIS A 3 -20.52 2.50 -0.68
C HIS A 3 -20.68 1.99 -2.12
N THR A 4 -21.33 2.79 -2.97
CA THR A 4 -21.64 2.44 -4.36
C THR A 4 -20.41 2.38 -5.26
N LEU A 5 -19.40 3.23 -5.02
CA LEU A 5 -18.23 3.33 -5.90
C LEU A 5 -17.12 2.32 -5.56
N PHE A 6 -16.98 1.96 -4.28
CA PHE A 6 -15.87 1.11 -3.82
C PHE A 6 -16.35 -0.16 -3.12
N TYR A 7 -17.31 -0.06 -2.20
CA TYR A 7 -17.76 -1.23 -1.42
C TYR A 7 -18.53 -2.24 -2.27
N GLU A 8 -19.55 -1.81 -3.02
CA GLU A 8 -20.37 -2.70 -3.86
C GLU A 8 -19.56 -3.46 -4.92
N PRO A 9 -18.66 -2.82 -5.72
CA PRO A 9 -17.84 -3.55 -6.67
C PRO A 9 -16.91 -4.58 -6.02
N VAL A 10 -16.31 -4.23 -4.88
CA VAL A 10 -15.38 -5.12 -4.16
C VAL A 10 -16.14 -6.28 -3.51
N TYR A 11 -17.31 -6.02 -2.91
CA TYR A 11 -18.18 -7.04 -2.34
C TYR A 11 -18.67 -8.03 -3.41
N ASN A 12 -19.19 -7.54 -4.53
CA ASN A 12 -19.67 -8.38 -5.61
C ASN A 12 -18.55 -9.19 -6.26
N LEU A 13 -17.37 -8.58 -6.45
CA LEU A 13 -16.19 -9.31 -6.93
C LEU A 13 -15.84 -10.47 -5.98
N LEU A 14 -15.90 -10.24 -4.67
CA LEU A 14 -15.65 -11.26 -3.67
C LEU A 14 -16.69 -12.38 -3.70
N VAL A 15 -17.98 -12.05 -3.82
CA VAL A 15 -19.06 -13.04 -3.94
C VAL A 15 -18.89 -13.89 -5.19
N ILE A 16 -18.61 -13.27 -6.34
CA ILE A 16 -18.36 -13.98 -7.60
C ILE A 16 -17.18 -14.93 -7.46
N VAL A 17 -16.06 -14.45 -6.91
CA VAL A 17 -14.88 -15.27 -6.70
C VAL A 17 -15.17 -16.43 -5.74
N LEU A 18 -15.94 -16.21 -4.67
CA LEU A 18 -16.38 -17.26 -3.75
C LEU A 18 -17.18 -18.35 -4.46
N THR A 19 -18.12 -17.99 -5.34
CA THR A 19 -18.92 -18.95 -6.12
C THR A 19 -18.05 -19.83 -7.03
N TYR A 20 -16.94 -19.29 -7.57
CA TYR A 20 -16.03 -20.04 -8.45
C TYR A 20 -14.88 -20.73 -7.70
N THR A 21 -14.73 -20.50 -6.39
CA THR A 21 -13.63 -21.08 -5.59
C THR A 21 -14.01 -22.48 -5.09
N PRO A 22 -13.14 -23.49 -5.24
CA PRO A 22 -13.38 -24.81 -4.68
C PRO A 22 -13.61 -24.72 -3.16
N MET A 23 -14.62 -25.41 -2.64
CA MET A 23 -14.98 -25.41 -1.22
C MET A 23 -15.47 -24.08 -0.63
N HIS A 24 -15.76 -23.04 -1.44
CA HIS A 24 -16.20 -21.73 -0.95
C HIS A 24 -15.29 -21.18 0.19
N ASP A 25 -13.98 -21.44 0.06
CA ASP A 25 -12.95 -21.05 1.02
C ASP A 25 -12.71 -19.53 0.95
N ILE A 26 -12.97 -18.86 2.08
CA ILE A 26 -12.87 -17.40 2.17
C ILE A 26 -11.43 -16.91 1.99
N GLY A 27 -10.44 -17.64 2.51
CA GLY A 27 -9.02 -17.27 2.39
C GLY A 27 -8.52 -17.29 0.95
N THR A 28 -8.89 -18.33 0.22
CA THR A 28 -8.55 -18.48 -1.20
C THR A 28 -9.23 -17.40 -2.03
N ALA A 29 -10.49 -17.10 -1.75
CA ALA A 29 -11.20 -16.02 -2.41
C ALA A 29 -10.54 -14.65 -2.15
N ILE A 30 -10.11 -14.36 -0.91
CA ILE A 30 -9.38 -13.13 -0.56
C ILE A 30 -8.11 -12.98 -1.39
N VAL A 31 -7.31 -14.05 -1.50
CA VAL A 31 -6.07 -14.02 -2.26
C VAL A 31 -6.35 -13.76 -3.74
N ILE A 32 -7.37 -14.41 -4.32
CA ILE A 32 -7.76 -14.22 -5.71
C ILE A 32 -8.25 -12.79 -5.96
N VAL A 33 -9.15 -12.25 -5.12
CA VAL A 33 -9.62 -10.85 -5.23
C VAL A 33 -8.43 -9.89 -5.15
N THR A 34 -7.52 -10.12 -4.21
CA THR A 34 -6.32 -9.30 -4.06
C THR A 34 -5.44 -9.33 -5.31
N LEU A 35 -5.28 -10.49 -5.96
CA LEU A 35 -4.53 -10.62 -7.20
C LEU A 35 -5.20 -9.90 -8.36
N ILE A 36 -6.53 -10.00 -8.50
CA ILE A 36 -7.31 -9.29 -9.52
C ILE A 36 -7.15 -7.78 -9.34
N VAL A 37 -7.38 -7.28 -8.13
CA VAL A 37 -7.22 -5.86 -7.82
C VAL A 37 -5.79 -5.39 -8.08
N LYS A 38 -4.78 -6.18 -7.67
CA LYS A 38 -3.37 -5.87 -7.96
C LYS A 38 -3.07 -5.87 -9.45
N ALA A 39 -3.70 -6.72 -10.26
CA ALA A 39 -3.54 -6.74 -11.70
C ALA A 39 -4.12 -5.46 -12.34
N PHE A 40 -5.31 -5.02 -11.90
CA PHE A 40 -5.89 -3.74 -12.35
C PHE A 40 -5.04 -2.52 -11.95
N LEU A 41 -4.45 -2.54 -10.76
CA LEU A 41 -3.59 -1.46 -10.26
C LEU A 41 -2.14 -1.57 -10.77
N LEU A 42 -1.75 -2.69 -11.39
CA LEU A 42 -0.40 -2.95 -11.88
C LEU A 42 0.14 -1.85 -12.80
N PRO A 43 -0.58 -1.36 -13.83
CA PRO A 43 -0.07 -0.29 -14.69
C PRO A 43 0.21 1.00 -13.91
N LEU A 44 -0.62 1.31 -12.91
CA LEU A 44 -0.44 2.49 -12.08
C LEU A 44 0.76 2.33 -11.15
N ASN A 45 0.87 1.19 -10.47
CA ASN A 45 1.99 0.85 -9.60
C ASN A 45 3.31 0.85 -10.38
N LEU A 46 3.31 0.36 -11.62
CA LEU A 46 4.49 0.38 -12.48
C LEU A 46 4.90 1.81 -12.87
N SER A 47 3.94 2.69 -13.13
CA SER A 47 4.20 4.11 -13.39
C SER A 47 4.79 4.82 -12.16
N ALA A 48 4.24 4.54 -10.98
CA ALA A 48 4.78 5.03 -9.71
C ALA A 48 6.21 4.55 -9.46
N LEU A 49 6.52 3.28 -9.76
CA LEU A 49 7.87 2.72 -9.64
C LEU A 49 8.85 3.36 -10.62
N ARG A 50 8.46 3.53 -11.90
CA ARG A 50 9.30 4.22 -12.90
C ARG A 50 9.68 5.62 -12.45
N THR A 51 8.72 6.35 -11.86
CA THR A 51 8.96 7.67 -11.29
C THR A 51 9.97 7.62 -10.15
N GLN A 52 9.85 6.66 -9.22
CA GLN A 52 10.82 6.51 -8.13
C GLN A 52 12.24 6.26 -8.65
N TYR A 53 12.40 5.39 -9.65
CA TYR A 53 13.70 5.15 -10.28
C TYR A 53 14.25 6.39 -10.98
N ALA A 54 13.41 7.15 -11.68
CA ALA A 54 13.82 8.40 -12.32
C ALA A 54 14.25 9.44 -11.27
N MET A 55 13.52 9.56 -10.17
CA MET A 55 13.89 10.43 -9.05
C MET A 55 15.25 10.06 -8.44
N LYS A 56 15.54 8.75 -8.30
CA LYS A 56 16.85 8.27 -7.85
C LYS A 56 17.96 8.68 -8.82
N ARG A 57 17.73 8.61 -10.13
CA ARG A 57 18.69 9.09 -11.14
C ARG A 57 18.93 10.60 -11.05
N LEU A 58 17.92 11.37 -10.61
CA LEU A 58 18.02 12.83 -10.45
C LEU A 58 18.66 13.27 -9.13
N GLU A 59 18.82 12.36 -8.17
CA GLU A 59 19.44 12.63 -6.86
C GLU A 59 20.76 13.43 -6.93
N PRO A 60 21.75 13.10 -7.79
CA PRO A 60 22.98 13.89 -7.89
C PRO A 60 22.75 15.33 -8.37
N LYS A 61 21.80 15.55 -9.29
CA LYS A 61 21.42 16.90 -9.75
C LYS A 61 20.67 17.66 -8.66
N MET A 62 19.81 16.95 -7.93
CA MET A 62 19.09 17.49 -6.78
C MET A 62 20.05 17.97 -5.68
N ASN A 63 21.13 17.23 -5.43
CA ASN A 63 22.14 17.61 -4.44
C ASN A 63 22.87 18.92 -4.81
N LYS A 64 23.08 19.20 -6.10
CA LYS A 64 23.61 20.50 -6.54
C LYS A 64 22.61 21.65 -6.27
N ILE A 65 21.32 21.41 -6.51
CA ILE A 65 20.27 22.40 -6.21
C ILE A 65 20.17 22.64 -4.69
N LYS A 66 20.40 21.62 -3.86
CA LYS A 66 20.44 21.76 -2.39
C LYS A 66 21.56 22.67 -1.90
N GLU A 67 22.71 22.70 -2.56
CA GLU A 67 23.79 23.65 -2.21
C GLU A 67 23.32 25.10 -2.42
N ILE A 68 22.61 25.36 -3.51
CA ILE A 68 22.03 26.67 -3.83
C ILE A 68 20.90 27.02 -2.86
N GLN A 69 20.10 26.04 -2.42
CA GLN A 69 19.00 26.25 -1.46
C GLN A 69 19.47 26.88 -0.14
N LYS A 70 20.71 26.61 0.30
CA LYS A 70 21.29 27.22 1.51
C LYS A 70 21.50 28.72 1.38
N VAL A 71 21.70 29.22 0.16
CA VAL A 71 21.99 30.63 -0.13
C VAL A 71 20.74 31.35 -0.64
N ASN A 72 19.97 30.70 -1.52
CA ASN A 72 18.76 31.24 -2.13
C ASN A 72 17.65 30.17 -2.26
N PRO A 73 16.76 30.05 -1.26
CA PRO A 73 15.68 29.06 -1.25
C PRO A 73 14.67 29.22 -2.39
N GLN A 74 14.41 30.46 -2.82
CA GLN A 74 13.41 30.76 -3.86
C GLN A 74 13.90 30.29 -5.23
N GLU A 75 15.15 30.58 -5.55
CA GLU A 75 15.77 30.17 -6.81
C GLU A 75 15.95 28.65 -6.89
N ALA A 76 16.34 28.02 -5.78
CA ALA A 76 16.42 26.56 -5.69
C ALA A 76 15.07 25.87 -5.94
N SER A 77 13.96 26.43 -5.41
CA SER A 77 12.61 25.89 -5.64
C SER A 77 12.23 25.95 -7.12
N LYS A 78 12.58 27.04 -7.82
CA LYS A 78 12.34 27.17 -9.26
C LYS A 78 13.18 26.18 -10.07
N MET A 79 14.48 26.06 -9.78
CA MET A 79 15.37 25.09 -10.43
C MET A 79 14.90 23.64 -10.24
N MET A 80 14.37 23.31 -9.06
CA MET A 80 13.83 21.98 -8.77
C MET A 80 12.63 21.66 -9.68
N ILE A 81 11.71 22.60 -9.84
CA ILE A 81 10.55 22.46 -10.74
C ILE A 81 11.01 22.33 -12.20
N ASP A 82 11.95 23.18 -12.62
CA ASP A 82 12.47 23.15 -13.99
C ASP A 82 13.25 21.86 -14.29
N LEU A 83 13.98 21.33 -13.32
CA LEU A 83 14.64 20.03 -13.42
C LEU A 83 13.62 18.90 -13.63
N TYR A 84 12.53 18.86 -12.83
CA TYR A 84 11.48 17.85 -12.99
C TYR A 84 10.78 17.93 -14.35
N LYS A 85 10.53 19.15 -14.85
CA LYS A 85 9.95 19.37 -16.18
C LYS A 85 10.89 18.93 -17.30
N THR A 86 12.17 19.30 -17.20
CA THR A 86 13.20 18.98 -18.21
C THR A 86 13.39 17.47 -18.32
N GLU A 87 13.39 16.78 -17.18
CA GLU A 87 13.59 15.33 -17.09
C GLU A 87 12.29 14.54 -17.24
N LYS A 88 11.15 15.24 -17.42
CA LYS A 88 9.80 14.67 -17.57
C LYS A 88 9.43 13.68 -16.47
N VAL A 89 9.83 13.99 -15.23
CA VAL A 89 9.53 13.16 -14.05
C VAL A 89 8.37 13.77 -13.28
N ASN A 90 7.34 12.97 -12.98
CA ASN A 90 6.19 13.41 -12.21
C ASN A 90 6.26 12.91 -10.75
N PRO A 91 6.73 13.73 -9.78
CA PRO A 91 6.86 13.29 -8.38
C PRO A 91 5.53 12.86 -7.74
N PHE A 92 4.40 13.32 -8.26
CA PHE A 92 3.07 12.98 -7.74
C PHE A 92 2.56 11.61 -8.19
N ALA A 93 3.19 10.96 -9.17
CA ALA A 93 2.76 9.64 -9.63
C ALA A 93 2.79 8.60 -8.51
N SER A 94 3.81 8.64 -7.63
CA SER A 94 3.90 7.75 -6.47
C SER A 94 2.83 8.06 -5.42
N LEU A 95 2.52 9.35 -5.22
CA LEU A 95 1.47 9.76 -4.28
C LEU A 95 0.08 9.33 -4.78
N PHE A 96 -0.20 9.47 -6.08
CA PHE A 96 -1.47 9.06 -6.66
C PHE A 96 -1.74 7.56 -6.52
N ALA A 97 -0.71 6.72 -6.69
CA ALA A 97 -0.83 5.28 -6.45
C ALA A 97 -1.22 4.96 -5.00
N VAL A 98 -0.62 5.63 -4.02
CA VAL A 98 -0.95 5.46 -2.60
C VAL A 98 -2.36 5.96 -2.28
N ILE A 99 -2.75 7.12 -2.81
CA ILE A 99 -4.09 7.67 -2.62
C ILE A 99 -5.16 6.71 -3.15
N LEU A 100 -4.93 6.07 -4.30
CA LEU A 100 -5.87 5.11 -4.86
C LEU A 100 -5.93 3.80 -4.06
N GLN A 101 -4.82 3.40 -3.42
CA GLN A 101 -4.75 2.18 -2.62
C GLN A 101 -5.57 2.26 -1.33
N ILE A 102 -5.66 3.44 -0.70
CA ILE A 102 -6.33 3.62 0.59
C ILE A 102 -7.84 3.29 0.54
N PRO A 103 -8.65 3.84 -0.40
CA PRO A 103 -10.07 3.50 -0.53
C PRO A 103 -10.33 2.01 -0.74
N ILE A 104 -9.49 1.34 -1.53
CA ILE A 104 -9.60 -0.09 -1.84
C ILE A 104 -9.34 -0.93 -0.60
N PHE A 105 -8.33 -0.56 0.20
CA PHE A 105 -8.07 -1.20 1.48
C PHE A 105 -9.26 -1.08 2.43
N PHE A 106 -9.84 0.12 2.55
CA PHE A 106 -11.03 0.33 3.38
C PHE A 106 -12.24 -0.46 2.88
N ALA A 107 -12.46 -0.53 1.56
CA ALA A 107 -13.53 -1.32 0.98
C ALA A 107 -13.41 -2.81 1.36
N LEU A 108 -12.22 -3.39 1.21
CA LEU A 108 -11.93 -4.75 1.66
C LEU A 108 -12.16 -4.90 3.17
N TYR A 109 -11.60 -4.01 3.99
CA TYR A 109 -11.78 -4.05 5.44
C TYR A 109 -13.27 -4.03 5.85
N PHE A 110 -14.09 -3.17 5.25
CA PHE A 110 -15.52 -3.11 5.58
C PHE A 110 -16.28 -4.34 5.15
N VAL A 111 -15.90 -4.97 4.04
CA VAL A 111 -16.48 -6.24 3.59
C VAL A 111 -16.23 -7.34 4.63
N PHE A 112 -15.02 -7.43 5.18
CA PHE A 112 -14.69 -8.45 6.18
C PHE A 112 -15.20 -8.11 7.58
N SER A 113 -15.12 -6.84 7.99
CA SER A 113 -15.53 -6.42 9.33
C SER A 113 -17.02 -6.59 9.60
N LYS A 114 -17.86 -6.56 8.56
CA LYS A 114 -19.31 -6.82 8.71
C LYS A 114 -19.64 -8.33 8.83
N GLY A 115 -18.63 -9.20 8.68
CA GLY A 115 -18.82 -10.61 8.42
C GLY A 115 -19.36 -10.79 7.00
N LEU A 116 -18.84 -11.76 6.25
CA LEU A 116 -19.39 -12.16 4.95
C LEU A 116 -20.82 -12.67 5.15
N GLN A 117 -21.76 -11.74 5.23
CA GLN A 117 -23.19 -12.01 5.32
C GLN A 117 -23.79 -11.70 3.95
N ALA A 118 -24.80 -12.47 3.56
CA ALA A 118 -25.59 -12.14 2.38
C ALA A 118 -26.26 -10.78 2.63
N ASP A 119 -25.89 -9.78 1.84
CA ASP A 119 -26.55 -8.47 1.82
C ASP A 119 -27.27 -8.31 0.47
N PRO A 120 -28.56 -8.69 0.38
CA PRO A 120 -29.31 -8.65 -0.87
C PRO A 120 -29.42 -7.25 -1.48
N LEU A 121 -29.23 -6.19 -0.69
CA LEU A 121 -29.29 -4.79 -1.16
C LEU A 121 -28.00 -4.36 -1.87
N SER A 122 -26.88 -5.00 -1.55
CA SER A 122 -25.56 -4.70 -2.11
C SER A 122 -25.16 -5.69 -3.21
N LEU A 123 -25.97 -6.70 -3.48
CA LEU A 123 -25.73 -7.77 -4.44
C LEU A 123 -26.21 -7.37 -5.84
N TYR A 124 -25.36 -7.54 -6.84
CA TYR A 124 -25.77 -7.40 -8.23
C TYR A 124 -26.63 -8.60 -8.64
N SER A 125 -27.54 -8.37 -9.59
CA SER A 125 -28.51 -9.37 -10.08
C SER A 125 -27.88 -10.66 -10.64
N PHE A 126 -26.58 -10.66 -10.93
CA PHE A 126 -25.84 -11.80 -11.47
C PHE A 126 -24.96 -12.52 -10.44
N ALA A 127 -24.76 -11.94 -9.25
CA ALA A 127 -24.00 -12.56 -8.18
C ALA A 127 -24.95 -13.39 -7.30
N HIS A 128 -24.50 -14.57 -6.86
CA HIS A 128 -25.27 -15.46 -5.98
C HIS A 128 -24.43 -15.77 -4.76
N PHE A 129 -24.97 -15.48 -3.58
CA PHE A 129 -24.27 -15.75 -2.33
C PHE A 129 -24.31 -17.26 -2.03
N PRO A 130 -23.15 -17.92 -1.80
CA PRO A 130 -23.13 -19.35 -1.50
C PRO A 130 -23.75 -19.65 -0.13
N GLU A 131 -24.53 -20.73 -0.04
CA GLU A 131 -25.23 -21.13 1.20
C GLU A 131 -24.29 -21.70 2.28
N THR A 132 -23.12 -22.20 1.90
CA THR A 132 -22.10 -22.73 2.81
C THR A 132 -20.81 -21.92 2.70
N LEU A 133 -20.35 -21.39 3.83
CA LEU A 133 -19.10 -20.63 3.93
C LEU A 133 -18.11 -21.39 4.80
N HIS A 134 -16.94 -21.67 4.25
CA HIS A 134 -15.82 -22.19 5.02
C HIS A 134 -14.95 -21.01 5.47
N THR A 135 -14.98 -20.71 6.78
CA THR A 135 -14.22 -19.61 7.42
C THR A 135 -12.75 -19.94 7.63
N LEU A 136 -12.36 -21.20 7.44
CA LEU A 136 -10.98 -21.65 7.47
C LEU A 136 -10.31 -21.33 6.13
N ALA A 137 -9.49 -20.28 6.09
CA ALA A 137 -8.59 -20.00 4.98
C ALA A 137 -7.60 -21.15 4.77
N PHE A 138 -7.60 -21.69 3.54
CA PHE A 138 -6.75 -22.79 3.10
C PHE A 138 -6.89 -24.06 3.97
N GLY A 139 -7.99 -24.18 4.71
CA GLY A 139 -8.19 -25.24 5.72
C GLY A 139 -7.29 -25.15 6.96
N LEU A 140 -6.47 -24.10 7.11
CA LEU A 140 -5.42 -23.99 8.14
C LEU A 140 -5.60 -22.78 9.07
N PHE A 141 -6.21 -21.68 8.61
CA PHE A 141 -6.28 -20.42 9.36
C PHE A 141 -7.73 -19.94 9.46
N ASP A 142 -8.25 -19.74 10.65
CA ASP A 142 -9.58 -19.13 10.80
C ASP A 142 -9.49 -17.61 10.59
N VAL A 143 -10.11 -17.13 9.51
CA VAL A 143 -10.15 -15.72 9.07
C VAL A 143 -10.96 -14.84 10.05
N THR A 144 -11.82 -15.46 10.85
CA THR A 144 -12.73 -14.75 11.77
C THR A 144 -12.09 -14.53 13.15
N THR A 145 -11.07 -15.33 13.49
CA THR A 145 -10.45 -15.28 14.81
C THR A 145 -9.49 -14.09 14.91
N LYS A 146 -9.80 -13.15 15.81
CA LYS A 146 -8.90 -12.04 16.16
C LYS A 146 -7.71 -12.56 16.97
N GLY A 147 -6.54 -11.96 16.80
CA GLY A 147 -5.37 -12.27 17.64
C GLY A 147 -4.53 -13.46 17.18
N ASN A 148 -4.55 -13.82 15.88
CA ASN A 148 -3.62 -14.83 15.37
C ASN A 148 -2.17 -14.30 15.37
N MET A 149 -1.42 -14.69 16.39
CA MET A 149 -0.06 -14.22 16.62
C MET A 149 0.89 -14.59 15.46
N VAL A 150 0.65 -15.72 14.78
CA VAL A 150 1.46 -16.18 13.65
C VAL A 150 1.31 -15.21 12.48
N ILE A 151 0.07 -14.84 12.13
CA ILE A 151 -0.21 -13.90 11.03
C ILE A 151 0.33 -12.50 11.36
N ALA A 152 0.16 -12.03 12.59
CA ALA A 152 0.68 -10.75 13.03
C ALA A 152 2.22 -10.65 12.90
N ILE A 153 2.94 -11.69 13.36
CA ILE A 153 4.40 -11.76 13.24
C ILE A 153 4.82 -11.84 11.77
N LEU A 154 4.19 -12.71 10.97
CA LEU A 154 4.50 -12.82 9.54
C LEU A 154 4.26 -11.52 8.79
N THR A 155 3.19 -10.79 9.12
CA THR A 155 2.86 -9.49 8.52
C THR A 155 3.86 -8.41 8.94
N GLY A 156 4.25 -8.38 10.22
CA GLY A 156 5.30 -7.49 10.74
C GLY A 156 6.65 -7.73 10.06
N LEU A 157 7.06 -9.00 9.93
CA LEU A 157 8.32 -9.35 9.26
C LEU A 157 8.27 -9.07 7.75
N SER A 158 7.14 -9.34 7.09
CA SER A 158 6.97 -9.06 5.66
C SER A 158 6.95 -7.56 5.38
N SER A 159 6.27 -6.76 6.20
CA SER A 159 6.26 -5.31 6.08
C SER A 159 7.63 -4.70 6.38
N TYR A 160 8.38 -5.24 7.35
CA TYR A 160 9.77 -4.87 7.59
C TYR A 160 10.66 -5.19 6.38
N ALA A 161 10.55 -6.39 5.81
CA ALA A 161 11.30 -6.77 4.63
C ALA A 161 10.99 -5.87 3.42
N LEU A 162 9.72 -5.52 3.22
CA LEU A 162 9.29 -4.59 2.17
C LEU A 162 9.85 -3.18 2.40
N ALA A 163 9.71 -2.66 3.63
CA ALA A 163 10.22 -1.36 4.02
C ALA A 163 11.74 -1.30 3.86
N ARG A 164 12.46 -2.36 4.24
CA ARG A 164 13.90 -2.47 4.03
C ARG A 164 14.25 -2.37 2.55
N ARG A 165 13.58 -3.11 1.68
CA ARG A 165 13.84 -3.04 0.23
C ARG A 165 13.58 -1.64 -0.35
N GLN A 166 12.56 -0.93 0.13
CA GLN A 166 12.23 0.42 -0.32
C GLN A 166 13.17 1.50 0.28
N THR A 167 13.73 1.25 1.47
CA THR A 167 14.57 2.22 2.21
C THR A 167 16.07 2.02 2.02
N VAL A 168 16.50 0.89 1.42
CA VAL A 168 17.90 0.59 1.09
C VAL A 168 18.51 1.68 0.19
N ASP A 169 17.70 2.25 -0.70
CA ASP A 169 18.14 3.30 -1.62
C ASP A 169 18.08 4.72 -1.03
N MET A 170 17.52 4.88 0.18
CA MET A 170 17.57 6.15 0.92
C MET A 170 18.89 6.28 1.69
N THR A 171 20.02 6.23 0.97
CA THR A 171 21.34 6.46 1.54
C THR A 171 21.59 7.95 1.69
N VAL A 172 21.45 8.47 2.91
CA VAL A 172 21.92 9.80 3.29
C VAL A 172 23.44 9.80 3.09
N LYS A 173 23.93 10.44 2.03
CA LYS A 173 25.36 10.63 1.82
C LYS A 173 25.85 11.58 2.91
N LYS A 174 26.66 11.05 3.84
CA LYS A 174 27.25 11.80 4.95
C LYS A 174 28.12 12.92 4.39
N SER A 175 27.60 14.15 4.34
CA SER A 175 28.45 15.32 4.12
C SER A 175 29.22 15.55 5.41
N ALA A 176 30.54 15.69 5.33
CA ALA A 176 31.35 16.05 6.50
C ALA A 176 30.96 17.47 6.96
N GLY A 177 30.15 17.58 8.02
CA GLY A 177 29.59 18.83 8.56
C GLY A 177 28.30 18.57 9.38
N GLU A 178 27.75 19.60 10.03
CA GLU A 178 26.46 19.52 10.75
C GLU A 178 25.36 18.93 9.85
N GLU A 179 24.61 17.93 10.37
CA GLU A 179 23.49 17.31 9.66
C GLU A 179 22.43 18.39 9.36
N SER A 180 22.15 18.65 8.08
CA SER A 180 21.09 19.58 7.66
C SER A 180 19.73 19.12 8.21
N PHE A 181 18.82 20.04 8.55
CA PHE A 181 17.45 19.72 8.96
C PHE A 181 16.75 18.74 7.99
N GLN A 182 17.03 18.89 6.69
CA GLN A 182 16.51 17.99 5.66
C GLN A 182 17.09 16.57 5.76
N ASP A 183 18.37 16.43 6.11
CA ASP A 183 19.01 15.13 6.32
C ASP A 183 18.45 14.44 7.56
N GLN A 184 18.21 15.22 8.63
CA GLN A 184 17.52 14.74 9.83
C GLN A 184 16.08 14.31 9.53
N PHE A 185 15.37 15.04 8.66
CA PHE A 185 14.03 14.67 8.19
C PHE A 185 14.04 13.38 7.36
N MET A 186 14.98 13.22 6.42
CA MET A 186 15.11 11.98 5.63
C MET A 186 15.47 10.78 6.51
N LYS A 187 16.33 10.99 7.52
CA LYS A 187 16.71 9.98 8.52
C LYS A 187 15.53 9.60 9.40
N SER A 188 14.73 10.56 9.86
CA SER A 188 13.52 10.28 10.65
C SER A 188 12.45 9.55 9.82
N MET A 189 12.23 9.95 8.57
CA MET A 189 11.35 9.23 7.64
C MET A 189 11.81 7.79 7.43
N LYS A 190 13.12 7.57 7.23
CA LYS A 190 13.67 6.22 7.08
C LYS A 190 13.41 5.37 8.32
N ILE A 191 13.63 5.90 9.52
CA ILE A 191 13.36 5.20 10.79
C ILE A 191 11.87 4.88 10.94
N GLN A 192 11.00 5.85 10.63
CA GLN A 192 9.56 5.65 10.67
C GLN A 192 9.10 4.53 9.73
N LEU A 193 9.62 4.50 8.50
CA LEU A 193 9.29 3.47 7.52
C LEU A 193 9.87 2.10 7.87
N LEU A 194 11.10 2.04 8.38
CA LEU A 194 11.77 0.77 8.70
C LEU A 194 11.25 0.11 9.98
N TYR A 195 10.91 0.89 11.01
CA TYR A 195 10.66 0.33 12.33
C TYR A 195 9.26 0.66 12.83
N VAL A 196 8.84 1.92 12.77
CA VAL A 196 7.56 2.35 13.36
C VAL A 196 6.39 1.75 12.60
N LEU A 197 6.37 1.90 11.27
CA LEU A 197 5.26 1.44 10.43
C LEU A 197 5.10 -0.09 10.43
N PRO A 198 6.16 -0.92 10.29
CA PRO A 198 6.04 -2.38 10.38
C PRO A 198 5.54 -2.86 11.75
N VAL A 199 5.95 -2.20 12.84
CA VAL A 199 5.45 -2.51 14.18
C VAL A 199 3.97 -2.16 14.30
N ILE A 200 3.54 -0.97 13.83
CA ILE A 200 2.12 -0.59 13.78
C ILE A 200 1.32 -1.60 12.96
N ILE A 201 1.81 -2.00 11.80
CA ILE A 201 1.16 -3.00 10.94
C ILE A 201 1.05 -4.35 11.66
N GLY A 202 2.12 -4.82 12.30
CA GLY A 202 2.10 -6.08 13.05
C GLY A 202 1.10 -6.05 14.23
N VAL A 203 1.09 -4.97 15.01
CA VAL A 203 0.13 -4.79 16.12
C VAL A 203 -1.30 -4.65 15.58
N SER A 204 -1.49 -3.92 14.49
CA SER A 204 -2.80 -3.77 13.85
C SER A 204 -3.31 -5.11 13.32
N ALA A 205 -2.45 -5.90 12.67
CA ALA A 205 -2.79 -7.24 12.19
C ALA A 205 -3.22 -8.17 13.33
N TYR A 206 -2.69 -7.99 14.54
CA TYR A 206 -3.16 -8.73 15.71
C TYR A 206 -4.56 -8.30 16.19
N MET A 207 -4.87 -7.00 16.09
CA MET A 207 -6.16 -6.44 16.53
C MET A 207 -7.30 -6.65 15.52
N LEU A 208 -6.94 -6.87 14.25
CA LEU A 208 -7.88 -7.06 13.14
C LEU A 208 -8.26 -8.54 12.97
N PRO A 209 -9.40 -8.83 12.31
CA PRO A 209 -9.71 -10.17 11.83
C PRO A 209 -8.59 -10.67 10.89
N SER A 210 -8.28 -11.95 10.99
CA SER A 210 -7.14 -12.61 10.35
C SER A 210 -7.33 -12.88 8.87
#